data_AF-A0A7T0PWJ5-F1
#
_entry.id   AF-A0A7T0PWJ5-F1
#
_cell.length_a   1.000
_cell.length_b   1.000
_cell.length_c   1.000
_cell.angle_alpha   90.00
_cell.angle_beta   90.00
_cell.angle_gamma   90.00
#
_symmetry.space_group_name_H-M   'P 1'
#
loop_
_entity.id
_entity.type
_entity.pdbx_description
1 polymer ?
#
loop_
_entity_poly.entity_id
_entity_poly.type
_entity_poly.pdbx_seq_one_letter_code
_entity_poly.pdbx_strand_id
1 'polypeptide(L)'
;MFHDPYDPAIGEDMRDRRRQLGLSVQQMAQLAGVTEQTWRNYEAGRTQVRGDKQEQVWDALGWHLPTWEERIALTGIYDDAPTDDLGVPPWDKIPTMLAVAYSPLLASTLGERAARCFALGSFLYHQAVEENLRDLALLPRGAHLGLLDESHIADTLPALWLTRYDYEFVFQMRAVAMDLTRRLHDGAPAPAEPLVRSMAEALVLHDILALGAVIASHDLLIEDNTTVEEEEWEGWVDSLCGPDQPVHWLIATALVPPPNAPEHIDNWFAALERPYVPNWTAKATKSDGGATVTNISNRR
;
A
#
# COMPACT_ATOMS: atom_id res chain seq x y z
N MET A 1 -22.91 -10.83 -3.52
CA MET A 1 -22.84 -10.44 -2.10
C MET A 1 -21.36 -10.31 -1.80
N PHE A 2 -20.95 -9.14 -1.34
CA PHE A 2 -19.55 -8.78 -1.11
C PHE A 2 -19.13 -9.32 0.26
N HIS A 3 -17.97 -9.98 0.34
CA HIS A 3 -17.43 -10.45 1.62
C HIS A 3 -15.90 -10.25 1.63
N ASP A 4 -15.40 -9.56 2.66
CA ASP A 4 -13.97 -9.35 2.87
C ASP A 4 -13.35 -10.65 3.42
N PRO A 5 -12.32 -11.23 2.77
CA PRO A 5 -11.63 -12.41 3.27
C PRO A 5 -10.99 -12.24 4.65
N TYR A 6 -10.81 -11.00 5.12
CA TYR A 6 -10.19 -10.71 6.41
C TYR A 6 -11.20 -10.36 7.52
N ASP A 7 -12.50 -10.38 7.23
CA ASP A 7 -13.55 -10.19 8.24
C ASP A 7 -13.44 -11.29 9.32
N PRO A 8 -13.36 -10.95 10.62
CA PRO A 8 -13.38 -11.93 11.70
C PRO A 8 -14.59 -12.89 11.66
N ALA A 9 -15.72 -12.46 11.08
CA ALA A 9 -16.93 -13.25 10.92
C ALA A 9 -16.95 -14.13 9.66
N ILE A 10 -15.94 -14.03 8.77
CA ILE A 10 -15.96 -14.67 7.45
C ILE A 10 -16.18 -16.19 7.52
N GLY A 11 -15.65 -16.86 8.54
CA GLY A 11 -15.83 -18.30 8.72
C GLY A 11 -17.29 -18.70 9.02
N GLU A 12 -18.03 -17.86 9.74
CA GLU A 12 -19.46 -18.06 10.01
C GLU A 12 -20.28 -17.80 8.73
N ASP A 13 -19.98 -16.72 8.02
CA ASP A 13 -20.63 -16.39 6.75
C ASP A 13 -20.42 -17.49 5.70
N MET A 14 -19.19 -18.03 5.59
CA MET A 14 -18.89 -19.15 4.69
C MET A 14 -19.74 -20.37 5.02
N ARG A 15 -19.91 -20.67 6.31
CA ARG A 15 -20.71 -21.81 6.79
C ARG A 15 -22.18 -21.63 6.46
N ASP A 16 -22.71 -20.46 6.73
CA ASP A 16 -24.12 -20.16 6.49
C ASP A 16 -24.42 -20.10 5.00
N ARG A 17 -23.52 -19.54 4.19
CA ARG A 17 -23.64 -19.57 2.74
C ARG A 17 -23.62 -20.99 2.18
N ARG A 18 -22.70 -21.85 2.63
CA ARG A 18 -22.70 -23.26 2.22
C ARG A 18 -24.03 -23.94 2.56
N ARG A 19 -24.59 -23.67 3.75
CA ARG A 19 -25.90 -24.21 4.17
C ARG A 19 -27.04 -23.68 3.30
N GLN A 20 -27.04 -22.40 2.95
CA GLN A 20 -28.00 -21.80 2.02
C GLN A 20 -27.96 -22.45 0.64
N LEU A 21 -26.76 -22.81 0.16
CA LEU A 21 -26.56 -23.54 -1.09
C LEU A 21 -26.96 -25.02 -0.99
N GLY A 22 -27.30 -25.52 0.19
CA GLY A 22 -27.68 -26.92 0.41
C GLY A 22 -26.51 -27.91 0.27
N LEU A 23 -25.27 -27.44 0.39
CA LEU A 23 -24.07 -28.23 0.12
C LEU A 23 -23.47 -28.82 1.40
N SER A 24 -22.99 -30.06 1.33
CA SER A 24 -22.17 -30.65 2.38
C SER A 24 -20.77 -30.02 2.41
N VAL A 25 -20.08 -30.15 3.55
CA VAL A 25 -18.67 -29.71 3.68
C VAL A 25 -17.80 -30.35 2.58
N GLN A 26 -18.00 -31.64 2.31
CA GLN A 26 -17.27 -32.37 1.27
C GLN A 26 -17.53 -31.80 -0.12
N GLN A 27 -18.80 -31.55 -0.48
CA GLN A 27 -19.17 -31.01 -1.79
C GLN A 27 -18.60 -29.60 -1.99
N MET A 28 -18.67 -28.76 -0.96
CA MET A 28 -18.14 -27.41 -1.03
C MET A 28 -16.61 -27.39 -1.12
N ALA A 29 -15.93 -28.23 -0.33
CA ALA A 29 -14.48 -28.37 -0.42
C ALA A 29 -14.03 -28.81 -1.82
N GLN A 30 -14.78 -29.73 -2.45
CA GLN A 30 -14.51 -30.17 -3.81
C GLN A 30 -14.70 -29.04 -4.84
N LEU A 31 -15.76 -28.23 -4.71
CA LEU A 31 -15.99 -27.07 -5.58
C LEU A 31 -14.87 -26.02 -5.45
N ALA A 32 -14.41 -25.77 -4.22
CA ALA A 32 -13.35 -24.82 -3.93
C ALA A 32 -11.92 -25.35 -4.16
N GLY A 33 -11.76 -26.60 -4.63
CA GLY A 33 -10.44 -27.18 -4.90
C GLY A 33 -9.57 -27.39 -3.65
N VAL A 34 -10.17 -27.59 -2.47
CA VAL A 34 -9.48 -27.80 -1.18
C VAL A 34 -9.88 -29.11 -0.51
N THR A 35 -9.16 -29.51 0.54
CA THR A 35 -9.53 -30.70 1.33
C THR A 35 -10.71 -30.40 2.26
N GLU A 36 -11.48 -31.43 2.64
CA GLU A 36 -12.59 -31.28 3.59
C GLU A 36 -12.11 -30.72 4.94
N GLN A 37 -10.92 -31.13 5.39
CA GLN A 37 -10.34 -30.63 6.64
C GLN A 37 -9.97 -29.14 6.54
N THR A 38 -9.45 -28.71 5.38
CA THR A 38 -9.16 -27.30 5.11
C THR A 38 -10.44 -26.47 5.18
N TRP A 39 -11.52 -26.92 4.54
CA TRP A 39 -12.81 -26.23 4.59
C TRP A 39 -13.37 -26.11 6.02
N ARG A 40 -13.30 -27.21 6.81
CA ARG A 40 -13.70 -27.18 8.23
C ARG A 40 -12.91 -26.17 9.05
N ASN A 41 -11.63 -25.96 8.74
CA ASN A 41 -10.81 -24.97 9.44
C ASN A 41 -11.22 -23.55 9.08
N TYR A 42 -11.59 -23.28 7.81
CA TYR A 42 -12.14 -21.98 7.37
C TYR A 42 -13.44 -21.67 8.11
N GLU A 43 -14.41 -22.59 8.08
CA GLU A 43 -15.70 -22.36 8.75
C GLU A 43 -15.59 -22.23 10.26
N ALA A 44 -14.55 -22.79 10.86
CA ALA A 44 -14.28 -22.68 12.29
C ALA A 44 -13.43 -21.46 12.65
N GLY A 45 -13.04 -20.62 11.67
CA GLY A 45 -12.16 -19.47 11.89
C GLY A 45 -10.74 -19.82 12.36
N ARG A 46 -10.31 -21.08 12.22
CA ARG A 46 -9.00 -21.54 12.72
C ARG A 46 -7.85 -21.14 11.81
N THR A 47 -8.15 -20.97 10.53
CA THR A 47 -7.18 -20.57 9.51
C THR A 47 -7.86 -19.64 8.53
N GLN A 48 -7.15 -18.61 8.09
CA GLN A 48 -7.59 -17.75 7.01
C GLN A 48 -7.48 -18.43 5.64
N VAL A 49 -8.33 -18.01 4.70
CA VAL A 49 -8.22 -18.43 3.30
C VAL A 49 -7.02 -17.73 2.70
N ARG A 50 -6.02 -18.50 2.27
CA ARG A 50 -4.79 -17.96 1.67
C ARG A 50 -5.10 -17.25 0.36
N GLY A 51 -4.38 -16.18 0.06
CA GLY A 51 -4.60 -15.35 -1.14
C GLY A 51 -4.69 -16.15 -2.44
N ASP A 52 -3.81 -17.16 -2.62
CA ASP A 52 -3.80 -18.04 -3.79
C ASP A 52 -5.05 -18.94 -3.92
N LYS A 53 -5.88 -19.02 -2.88
CA LYS A 53 -7.12 -19.81 -2.82
C LYS A 53 -8.38 -18.97 -2.71
N GLN A 54 -8.26 -17.67 -2.47
CA GLN A 54 -9.43 -16.80 -2.25
C GLN A 54 -10.36 -16.78 -3.45
N GLU A 55 -9.85 -16.68 -4.68
CA GLU A 55 -10.66 -16.64 -5.90
C GLU A 55 -11.52 -17.90 -6.04
N GLN A 56 -10.90 -19.08 -5.95
CA GLN A 56 -11.58 -20.38 -6.06
C GLN A 56 -12.60 -20.61 -4.93
N VAL A 57 -12.30 -20.14 -3.72
CA VAL A 57 -13.20 -20.26 -2.57
C VAL A 57 -14.41 -19.33 -2.71
N TRP A 58 -14.22 -18.10 -3.16
CA TRP A 58 -15.31 -17.13 -3.36
C TRP A 58 -16.22 -17.56 -4.51
N ASP A 59 -15.65 -18.02 -5.62
CA ASP A 59 -16.40 -18.57 -6.75
C ASP A 59 -17.28 -19.75 -6.32
N ALA A 60 -16.75 -20.67 -5.51
CA ALA A 60 -17.50 -21.83 -5.00
C ALA A 60 -18.70 -21.42 -4.12
N LEU A 61 -18.62 -20.27 -3.45
CA LEU A 61 -19.69 -19.69 -2.62
C LEU A 61 -20.69 -18.84 -3.43
N GLY A 62 -20.43 -18.65 -4.73
CA GLY A 62 -21.17 -17.70 -5.57
C GLY A 62 -21.03 -16.27 -5.05
N TRP A 63 -19.90 -15.98 -4.42
CA TRP A 63 -19.47 -14.64 -4.04
C TRP A 63 -18.49 -14.14 -5.09
N HIS A 64 -18.29 -12.83 -5.13
CA HIS A 64 -17.21 -12.26 -5.92
C HIS A 64 -16.23 -11.64 -4.93
N LEU A 65 -14.93 -11.79 -5.18
CA LEU A 65 -13.95 -11.01 -4.44
C LEU A 65 -14.18 -9.54 -4.78
N PRO A 66 -14.20 -8.63 -3.79
CA PRO A 66 -14.18 -7.22 -4.09
C PRO A 66 -12.88 -6.91 -4.84
N THR A 67 -13.02 -6.23 -5.96
CA THR A 67 -11.88 -5.61 -6.66
C THR A 67 -11.15 -4.69 -5.68
N TRP A 68 -9.88 -4.38 -5.95
CA TRP A 68 -9.13 -3.43 -5.14
C TRP A 68 -9.86 -2.10 -4.92
N GLU A 69 -10.52 -1.59 -5.96
CA GLU A 69 -11.34 -0.38 -5.93
C GLU A 69 -12.55 -0.54 -5.00
N GLU A 70 -13.24 -1.69 -5.06
CA GLU A 70 -14.34 -2.02 -4.15
C GLU A 70 -13.85 -2.25 -2.71
N ARG A 71 -12.64 -2.81 -2.54
CA ARG A 71 -11.99 -3.00 -1.22
C ARG A 71 -11.71 -1.66 -0.56
N ILE A 72 -11.23 -0.67 -1.31
CA ILE A 72 -11.07 0.71 -0.83
C ILE A 72 -12.45 1.33 -0.52
N ALA A 73 -13.44 1.18 -1.39
CA ALA A 73 -14.79 1.69 -1.12
C ALA A 73 -15.43 1.05 0.14
N LEU A 74 -15.13 -0.22 0.42
CA LEU A 74 -15.59 -0.94 1.61
C LEU A 74 -14.94 -0.45 2.91
N THR A 75 -13.72 0.11 2.87
CA THR A 75 -13.12 0.77 4.04
C THR A 75 -13.90 2.02 4.48
N GLY A 76 -14.68 2.62 3.57
CA GLY A 76 -15.60 3.72 3.85
C GLY A 76 -16.95 3.30 4.46
N ILE A 77 -17.21 2.00 4.69
CA ILE A 77 -18.47 1.47 5.27
C ILE A 77 -18.23 0.94 6.69
N TYR A 78 -17.50 1.68 7.52
CA TYR A 78 -17.62 1.56 8.97
C TYR A 78 -18.25 2.84 9.50
N ASP A 79 -19.59 2.83 9.54
CA ASP A 79 -20.51 3.93 9.85
C ASP A 79 -20.46 4.41 11.33
N ASP A 80 -19.32 4.32 12.02
CA ASP A 80 -19.20 4.75 13.43
C ASP A 80 -17.77 5.13 13.89
N ALA A 81 -16.74 5.07 13.04
CA ALA A 81 -15.40 5.53 13.41
C ALA A 81 -15.21 7.00 12.99
N PRO A 82 -14.86 7.93 13.89
CA PRO A 82 -14.58 9.31 13.52
C PRO A 82 -13.36 9.32 12.60
N THR A 83 -13.62 9.59 11.32
CA THR A 83 -12.59 10.00 10.37
C THR A 83 -12.52 11.52 10.37
N ASP A 84 -11.36 12.10 10.06
CA ASP A 84 -11.26 13.54 9.85
C ASP A 84 -11.94 13.97 8.53
N ASP A 85 -11.88 15.26 8.20
CA ASP A 85 -12.46 15.80 6.94
C ASP A 85 -11.86 15.15 5.68
N LEU A 86 -10.70 14.47 5.79
CA LEU A 86 -10.02 13.75 4.71
C LEU A 86 -10.39 12.26 4.66
N GLY A 87 -11.27 11.78 5.55
CA GLY A 87 -11.62 10.37 5.63
C GLY A 87 -10.52 9.51 6.26
N VAL A 88 -9.53 10.11 6.91
CA VAL A 88 -8.38 9.40 7.49
C VAL A 88 -8.80 8.73 8.80
N PRO A 89 -8.57 7.41 8.95
CA PRO A 89 -8.88 6.72 10.20
C PRO A 89 -7.88 7.07 11.31
N PRO A 90 -8.27 6.91 12.59
CA PRO A 90 -7.34 7.05 13.71
C PRO A 90 -6.12 6.13 13.55
N TRP A 91 -4.96 6.59 14.01
CA TRP A 91 -3.67 5.91 13.79
C TRP A 91 -3.63 4.46 14.28
N ASP A 92 -4.25 4.18 15.43
CA ASP A 92 -4.36 2.83 15.99
C ASP A 92 -5.33 1.93 15.23
N LYS A 93 -6.25 2.51 14.45
CA LYS A 93 -7.23 1.81 13.63
C LYS A 93 -6.77 1.56 12.20
N ILE A 94 -5.67 2.16 11.73
CA ILE A 94 -5.12 1.93 10.39
C ILE A 94 -4.98 0.44 10.04
N PRO A 95 -4.44 -0.46 10.92
CA PRO A 95 -4.29 -1.87 10.58
C PRO A 95 -5.62 -2.58 10.25
N THR A 96 -6.73 -2.10 10.82
CA THR A 96 -8.06 -2.67 10.61
C THR A 96 -8.86 -1.92 9.55
N MET A 97 -8.85 -0.58 9.57
CA MET A 97 -9.63 0.26 8.67
C MET A 97 -9.00 0.38 7.29
N LEU A 98 -7.68 0.28 7.17
CA LEU A 98 -6.97 0.22 5.89
C LEU A 98 -6.33 -1.16 5.68
N ALA A 99 -7.00 -2.22 6.14
CA ALA A 99 -6.48 -3.59 6.12
C ALA A 99 -5.98 -4.03 4.74
N VAL A 100 -6.63 -3.54 3.67
CA VAL A 100 -6.33 -3.85 2.28
C VAL A 100 -4.93 -3.37 1.87
N ALA A 101 -4.47 -2.24 2.42
CA ALA A 101 -3.16 -1.64 2.17
C ALA A 101 -2.15 -1.92 3.29
N TYR A 102 -2.63 -2.27 4.48
CA TYR A 102 -1.77 -2.64 5.60
C TYR A 102 -0.93 -3.88 5.25
N SER A 103 0.38 -3.76 5.45
CA SER A 103 1.35 -4.83 5.17
C SER A 103 1.91 -5.42 6.47
N PRO A 104 1.53 -6.66 6.82
CA PRO A 104 2.16 -7.40 7.92
C PRO A 104 3.66 -7.61 7.68
N LEU A 105 4.09 -7.70 6.42
CA LEU A 105 5.50 -7.81 6.06
C LEU A 105 6.28 -6.57 6.48
N LEU A 106 5.81 -5.37 6.10
CA LEU A 106 6.42 -4.11 6.54
C LEU A 106 6.43 -3.99 8.06
N ALA A 107 5.33 -4.38 8.72
CA ALA A 107 5.25 -4.33 10.18
C ALA A 107 6.33 -5.20 10.85
N SER A 108 6.60 -6.37 10.27
CA SER A 108 7.60 -7.30 10.79
C SER A 108 9.05 -6.90 10.47
N THR A 109 9.28 -6.22 9.35
CA THR A 109 10.61 -5.91 8.81
C THR A 109 11.10 -4.51 9.18
N LEU A 110 10.27 -3.50 8.97
CA LEU A 110 10.57 -2.09 9.23
C LEU A 110 9.85 -1.54 10.47
N GLY A 111 8.83 -2.24 10.97
CA GLY A 111 8.09 -1.89 12.18
C GLY A 111 6.69 -1.37 11.91
N GLU A 112 5.90 -1.30 12.98
CA GLU A 112 4.48 -0.94 12.94
C GLU A 112 4.23 0.45 12.32
N ARG A 113 5.10 1.43 12.61
CA ARG A 113 4.98 2.79 12.07
C ARG A 113 5.11 2.81 10.54
N ALA A 114 6.10 2.09 10.00
CA ALA A 114 6.30 1.97 8.56
C ALA A 114 5.08 1.34 7.87
N ALA A 115 4.51 0.27 8.46
CA ALA A 115 3.34 -0.39 7.89
C ALA A 115 2.09 0.50 7.89
N ARG A 116 1.89 1.30 8.95
CA ARG A 116 0.77 2.25 9.04
C ARG A 116 0.95 3.44 8.11
N CYS A 117 2.14 4.02 8.06
CA CYS A 117 2.46 5.08 7.08
C CYS A 117 2.24 4.60 5.66
N PHE A 118 2.72 3.40 5.32
CA PHE A 118 2.50 2.84 3.99
C PHE A 118 1.01 2.65 3.67
N ALA A 119 0.22 2.12 4.61
CA ALA A 119 -1.21 1.91 4.42
C ALA A 119 -1.97 3.23 4.23
N LEU A 120 -1.70 4.21 5.11
CA LEU A 120 -2.27 5.55 5.04
C LEU A 120 -1.89 6.27 3.75
N GLY A 121 -0.61 6.25 3.41
CA GLY A 121 -0.09 6.82 2.18
C GLY A 121 -0.68 6.18 0.93
N SER A 122 -0.87 4.85 0.92
CA SER A 122 -1.50 4.14 -0.20
C SER A 122 -2.95 4.59 -0.41
N PHE A 123 -3.69 4.79 0.69
CA PHE A 123 -5.06 5.30 0.66
C PHE A 123 -5.11 6.71 0.07
N LEU A 124 -4.27 7.62 0.57
CA LEU A 124 -4.20 9.02 0.12
C LEU A 124 -3.72 9.14 -1.33
N TYR A 125 -2.68 8.39 -1.70
CA TYR A 125 -2.14 8.36 -3.05
C TYR A 125 -3.20 7.88 -4.05
N HIS A 126 -3.99 6.85 -3.69
CA HIS A 126 -5.09 6.40 -4.53
C HIS A 126 -6.15 7.48 -4.72
N GLN A 127 -6.55 8.20 -3.67
CA GLN A 127 -7.49 9.31 -3.78
C GLN A 127 -6.97 10.42 -4.71
N ALA A 128 -5.70 10.83 -4.54
CA ALA A 128 -5.08 11.86 -5.36
C ALA A 128 -5.02 11.47 -6.85
N VAL A 129 -4.68 10.21 -7.14
CA VAL A 129 -4.66 9.68 -8.52
C VAL A 129 -6.07 9.64 -9.12
N GLU A 130 -7.08 9.18 -8.36
CA GLU A 130 -8.47 9.13 -8.85
C GLU A 130 -9.06 10.53 -9.11
N GLU A 131 -8.71 11.51 -8.28
CA GLU A 131 -9.06 12.91 -8.52
C GLU A 131 -8.43 13.43 -9.81
N ASN A 132 -7.13 13.24 -10.00
CA ASN A 132 -6.44 13.67 -11.22
C ASN A 132 -6.96 12.97 -12.48
N LEU A 133 -7.28 11.68 -12.42
CA LEU A 133 -7.90 10.98 -13.54
C LEU A 133 -9.30 11.53 -13.86
N ARG A 134 -10.09 11.84 -12.84
CA ARG A 134 -11.42 12.46 -13.02
C ARG A 134 -11.31 13.81 -13.69
N ASP A 135 -10.39 14.65 -13.26
CA ASP A 135 -10.24 16.02 -13.77
C ASP A 135 -9.65 16.02 -15.18
N LEU A 136 -8.63 15.21 -15.44
CA LEU A 136 -8.07 15.04 -16.78
C LEU A 136 -9.11 14.50 -17.78
N ALA A 137 -10.04 13.65 -17.33
CA ALA A 137 -11.11 13.14 -18.19
C ALA A 137 -12.10 14.22 -18.66
N LEU A 138 -12.16 15.36 -17.97
CA LEU A 138 -12.98 16.52 -18.36
C LEU A 138 -12.26 17.43 -19.38
N LEU A 139 -10.97 17.21 -19.62
CA LEU A 139 -10.14 18.01 -20.51
C LEU A 139 -9.95 17.35 -21.89
N PRO A 140 -9.55 18.11 -22.92
CA PRO A 140 -9.25 17.55 -24.23
C PRO A 140 -8.12 16.51 -24.20
N ARG A 141 -8.15 15.56 -25.15
CA ARG A 141 -7.06 14.59 -25.34
C ARG A 141 -5.70 15.31 -25.45
N GLY A 142 -4.72 14.83 -24.69
CA GLY A 142 -3.39 15.44 -24.61
C GLY A 142 -3.24 16.46 -23.49
N ALA A 143 -4.29 16.69 -22.69
CA ALA A 143 -4.16 17.36 -21.40
C ALA A 143 -3.26 16.56 -20.44
N HIS A 144 -2.63 17.29 -19.53
CA HIS A 144 -1.65 16.78 -18.57
C HIS A 144 -1.83 17.47 -17.22
N LEU A 145 -1.22 16.92 -16.17
CA LEU A 145 -1.36 17.43 -14.80
C LEU A 145 -1.03 18.91 -14.65
N GLY A 146 -0.06 19.44 -15.39
CA GLY A 146 0.24 20.89 -15.38
C GLY A 146 -0.86 21.83 -15.91
N LEU A 147 -2.03 21.31 -16.32
CA LEU A 147 -3.21 22.10 -16.67
C LEU A 147 -4.30 22.05 -15.59
N LEU A 148 -4.12 21.24 -14.55
CA LEU A 148 -5.01 21.20 -13.39
C LEU A 148 -4.66 22.33 -12.44
N ASP A 149 -5.66 22.86 -11.72
CA ASP A 149 -5.45 23.95 -10.76
C ASP A 149 -4.67 23.45 -9.53
N GLU A 150 -4.94 22.23 -9.08
CA GLU A 150 -4.29 21.56 -7.95
C GLU A 150 -4.05 20.08 -8.28
N SER A 151 -2.87 19.55 -7.96
CA SER A 151 -2.56 18.12 -8.11
C SER A 151 -1.40 17.74 -7.20
N HIS A 152 -1.72 16.95 -6.17
CA HIS A 152 -0.69 16.39 -5.29
C HIS A 152 0.37 15.61 -6.07
N ILE A 153 -0.05 14.76 -7.01
CA ILE A 153 0.86 13.96 -7.85
C ILE A 153 1.77 14.85 -8.71
N ALA A 154 1.29 16.01 -9.18
CA ALA A 154 2.10 16.95 -9.92
C ALA A 154 3.16 17.63 -9.05
N ASP A 155 2.82 17.90 -7.79
CA ASP A 155 3.69 18.59 -6.83
C ASP A 155 4.85 17.70 -6.34
N THR A 156 4.65 16.38 -6.33
CA THR A 156 5.65 15.42 -5.85
C THR A 156 6.53 14.87 -6.97
N LEU A 157 6.02 14.82 -8.20
CA LEU A 157 6.80 14.40 -9.35
C LEU A 157 7.73 15.51 -9.88
N PRO A 158 8.84 15.15 -10.54
CA PRO A 158 9.76 16.12 -11.13
C PRO A 158 9.10 17.08 -12.12
N ALA A 159 9.14 18.37 -11.82
CA ALA A 159 8.59 19.42 -12.70
C ALA A 159 9.16 19.40 -14.13
N LEU A 160 10.34 18.79 -14.34
CA LEU A 160 10.96 18.62 -15.66
C LEU A 160 10.02 17.98 -16.69
N TRP A 161 9.14 17.05 -16.25
CA TRP A 161 8.26 16.31 -17.14
C TRP A 161 6.78 16.63 -16.96
N LEU A 162 6.45 17.77 -16.33
CA LEU A 162 5.08 18.13 -15.97
C LEU A 162 4.08 18.06 -17.13
N THR A 163 4.51 18.41 -18.35
CA THR A 163 3.67 18.37 -19.56
C THR A 163 3.50 16.98 -20.16
N ARG A 164 4.22 15.99 -19.64
CA ARG A 164 4.16 14.58 -20.05
C ARG A 164 3.30 13.72 -19.13
N TYR A 165 2.87 14.24 -17.98
CA TYR A 165 1.98 13.55 -17.04
C TYR A 165 0.53 13.62 -17.52
N ASP A 166 0.24 12.92 -18.62
CA ASP A 166 -1.10 12.83 -19.20
C ASP A 166 -1.96 11.74 -18.54
N TYR A 167 -3.20 11.59 -19.01
CA TYR A 167 -4.13 10.58 -18.48
C TYR A 167 -3.55 9.17 -18.51
N GLU A 168 -2.86 8.78 -19.60
CA GLU A 168 -2.29 7.44 -19.73
C GLU A 168 -1.15 7.23 -18.73
N PHE A 169 -0.30 8.25 -18.53
CA PHE A 169 0.74 8.25 -17.50
C PHE A 169 0.16 8.07 -16.09
N VAL A 170 -0.82 8.90 -15.71
CA VAL A 170 -1.45 8.85 -14.38
C VAL A 170 -2.14 7.49 -14.16
N PHE A 171 -2.80 6.96 -15.19
CA PHE A 171 -3.43 5.64 -15.14
C PHE A 171 -2.40 4.52 -14.92
N GLN A 172 -1.23 4.60 -15.56
CA GLN A 172 -0.14 3.66 -15.32
C GLN A 172 0.44 3.78 -13.91
N MET A 173 0.61 4.99 -13.38
CA MET A 173 1.03 5.21 -11.99
C MET A 173 0.03 4.60 -11.00
N ARG A 174 -1.28 4.68 -11.28
CA ARG A 174 -2.31 3.98 -10.50
C ARG A 174 -2.07 2.48 -10.46
N ALA A 175 -1.88 1.87 -11.64
CA ALA A 175 -1.66 0.44 -11.76
C ALA A 175 -0.39 -0.02 -11.02
N VAL A 176 0.66 0.79 -11.07
CA VAL A 176 1.91 0.57 -10.33
C VAL A 176 1.66 0.57 -8.81
N ALA A 177 0.94 1.57 -8.29
CA ALA A 177 0.60 1.65 -6.87
C ALA A 177 -0.23 0.44 -6.42
N MET A 178 -1.25 0.07 -7.19
CA MET A 178 -2.09 -1.09 -6.90
C MET A 178 -1.29 -2.40 -6.87
N ASP A 179 -0.37 -2.62 -7.82
CA ASP A 179 0.47 -3.81 -7.82
C ASP A 179 1.46 -3.83 -6.65
N LEU A 180 2.09 -2.69 -6.35
CA LEU A 180 3.01 -2.52 -5.22
C LEU A 180 2.30 -2.85 -3.90
N THR A 181 1.16 -2.24 -3.63
CA THR A 181 0.38 -2.46 -2.41
C THR A 181 -0.09 -3.91 -2.30
N ARG A 182 -0.59 -4.50 -3.40
CA ARG A 182 -0.99 -5.91 -3.43
C ARG A 182 0.18 -6.85 -3.13
N ARG A 183 1.37 -6.61 -3.67
CA ARG A 183 2.55 -7.44 -3.40
C ARG A 183 2.99 -7.36 -1.94
N LEU A 184 2.88 -6.20 -1.31
CA LEU A 184 3.18 -6.02 0.12
C LEU A 184 2.10 -6.58 1.05
N HIS A 185 0.84 -6.61 0.61
CA HIS A 185 -0.28 -7.12 1.39
C HIS A 185 -0.44 -8.65 1.26
N ASP A 186 -0.68 -9.16 0.05
CA ASP A 186 -1.08 -10.55 -0.21
C ASP A 186 0.09 -11.46 -0.61
N GLY A 187 1.07 -10.88 -1.31
CA GLY A 187 2.03 -11.62 -2.12
C GLY A 187 3.44 -11.72 -1.58
N ALA A 188 3.70 -11.15 -0.37
CA ALA A 188 5.00 -10.92 0.27
C ALA A 188 6.19 -11.37 -0.60
N PRO A 189 6.96 -10.44 -1.21
CA PRO A 189 8.05 -10.78 -2.13
C PRO A 189 8.90 -11.91 -1.56
N ALA A 190 9.28 -12.87 -2.41
CA ALA A 190 10.16 -13.93 -1.94
C ALA A 190 11.45 -13.31 -1.34
N PRO A 191 12.17 -13.97 -0.41
CA PRO A 191 13.34 -13.37 0.24
C PRO A 191 14.44 -12.85 -0.70
N ALA A 192 14.48 -13.32 -1.95
CA ALA A 192 15.41 -12.91 -2.98
C ALA A 192 14.78 -11.99 -4.06
N GLU A 193 13.53 -11.59 -3.88
CA GLU A 193 12.77 -10.81 -4.86
C GLU A 193 12.79 -9.32 -4.49
N PRO A 194 13.06 -8.42 -5.46
CA PRO A 194 12.98 -7.00 -5.24
C PRO A 194 11.53 -6.54 -5.02
N LEU A 195 11.34 -5.54 -4.15
CA LEU A 195 10.06 -4.81 -4.14
C LEU A 195 9.98 -3.91 -5.37
N VAL A 196 10.97 -3.05 -5.55
CA VAL A 196 10.99 -2.04 -6.61
C VAL A 196 11.73 -2.57 -7.84
N ARG A 197 11.02 -2.60 -8.97
CA ARG A 197 11.48 -3.18 -10.24
C ARG A 197 11.60 -2.14 -11.35
N SER A 198 11.10 -0.93 -11.16
CA SER A 198 11.11 0.16 -12.14
C SER A 198 11.26 1.50 -11.42
N MET A 199 11.61 2.57 -12.14
CA MET A 199 11.63 3.92 -11.57
C MET A 199 10.23 4.36 -11.13
N ALA A 200 9.19 3.98 -11.89
CA ALA A 200 7.80 4.25 -11.53
C ALA A 200 7.43 3.60 -10.19
N GLU A 201 7.83 2.34 -9.94
CA GLU A 201 7.62 1.69 -8.64
C GLU A 201 8.36 2.42 -7.51
N ALA A 202 9.57 2.94 -7.79
CA ALA A 202 10.35 3.69 -6.81
C ALA A 202 9.66 5.01 -6.45
N LEU A 203 9.22 5.78 -7.47
CA LEU A 203 8.51 7.05 -7.31
C LEU A 203 7.22 6.87 -6.52
N VAL A 204 6.41 5.88 -6.89
CA VAL A 204 5.16 5.58 -6.19
C VAL A 204 5.41 5.19 -4.74
N LEU A 205 6.40 4.33 -4.47
CA LEU A 205 6.72 3.92 -3.10
C LEU A 205 7.17 5.11 -2.24
N HIS A 206 8.05 5.97 -2.79
CA HIS A 206 8.48 7.19 -2.13
C HIS A 206 7.27 8.07 -1.81
N ASP A 207 6.41 8.32 -2.80
CA ASP A 207 5.29 9.23 -2.63
C ASP A 207 4.25 8.73 -1.63
N ILE A 208 3.97 7.41 -1.66
CA ILE A 208 3.15 6.75 -0.65
C ILE A 208 3.74 6.95 0.75
N LEU A 209 5.03 6.69 0.95
CA LEU A 209 5.64 6.81 2.28
C LEU A 209 5.71 8.27 2.74
N ALA A 210 6.01 9.21 1.84
CA ALA A 210 6.02 10.64 2.11
C ALA A 210 4.63 11.14 2.53
N LEU A 211 3.58 10.84 1.74
CA LEU A 211 2.19 11.16 2.08
C LEU A 211 1.78 10.61 3.44
N GLY A 212 2.06 9.33 3.67
CA GLY A 212 1.74 8.66 4.92
C GLY A 212 2.46 9.30 6.11
N ALA A 213 3.71 9.70 5.94
CA ALA A 213 4.50 10.37 6.98
C ALA A 213 4.01 11.80 7.25
N VAL A 214 3.75 12.60 6.20
CA VAL A 214 3.26 13.98 6.33
C VAL A 214 1.94 14.02 7.09
N ILE A 215 0.98 13.16 6.73
CA ILE A 215 -0.31 13.12 7.39
C ILE A 215 -0.20 12.53 8.80
N ALA A 216 0.61 11.48 9.01
CA ALA A 216 0.85 10.93 10.35
C ALA A 216 1.50 11.95 11.30
N SER A 217 2.32 12.86 10.78
CA SER A 217 3.00 13.91 11.53
C SER A 217 2.15 15.16 11.75
N HIS A 218 0.95 15.25 11.18
CA HIS A 218 0.00 16.29 11.57
C HIS A 218 -0.56 15.96 12.97
N ASP A 219 -0.63 16.95 13.86
CA ASP A 219 -0.89 16.87 15.33
C ASP A 219 -2.15 16.09 15.77
N LEU A 220 -2.90 15.47 14.85
CA LEU A 220 -4.21 14.86 15.06
C LEU A 220 -4.22 13.32 15.07
N LEU A 221 -3.14 12.64 14.66
CA LEU A 221 -3.18 11.17 14.49
C LEU A 221 -2.40 10.37 15.53
N ILE A 222 -1.22 10.82 15.97
CA ILE A 222 -0.40 10.07 16.93
C ILE A 222 -0.59 10.64 18.34
N GLU A 223 -1.22 9.87 19.24
CA GLU A 223 -1.65 10.31 20.60
C GLU A 223 -0.51 10.75 21.55
N ASP A 224 0.77 10.68 21.17
CA ASP A 224 1.92 10.97 22.04
C ASP A 224 2.89 12.02 21.47
N ASN A 225 2.43 12.93 20.60
CA ASN A 225 3.25 14.02 20.00
C ASN A 225 4.51 13.47 19.30
N THR A 226 4.41 12.24 18.78
CA THR A 226 5.51 11.53 18.12
C THR A 226 5.32 11.66 16.62
N THR A 227 6.11 12.49 15.98
CA THR A 227 6.12 12.71 14.54
C THR A 227 6.93 11.64 13.83
N VAL A 228 6.52 11.27 12.62
CA VAL A 228 7.39 10.52 11.71
C VAL A 228 8.32 11.55 11.07
N GLU A 229 9.56 11.54 11.52
CA GLU A 229 10.59 12.47 11.03
C GLU A 229 10.97 12.13 9.59
N GLU A 230 11.48 13.12 8.86
CA GLU A 230 11.90 12.97 7.47
C GLU A 230 12.94 11.84 7.31
N GLU A 231 13.96 11.85 8.17
CA GLU A 231 15.01 10.81 8.23
C GLU A 231 14.43 9.40 8.49
N GLU A 232 13.32 9.31 9.24
CA GLU A 232 12.71 8.02 9.57
C GLU A 232 12.03 7.39 8.35
N TRP A 233 11.19 8.15 7.63
CA TRP A 233 10.48 7.60 6.48
C TRP A 233 11.37 7.46 5.25
N GLU A 234 12.35 8.35 5.05
CA GLU A 234 13.39 8.19 4.03
C GLU A 234 14.21 6.91 4.29
N GLY A 235 14.53 6.61 5.56
CA GLY A 235 15.18 5.36 5.93
C GLY A 235 14.37 4.10 5.60
N TRP A 236 13.03 4.19 5.60
CA TRP A 236 12.17 3.10 5.11
C TRP A 236 12.23 2.96 3.60
N VAL A 237 12.24 4.09 2.85
CA VAL A 237 12.45 4.07 1.40
C VAL A 237 13.78 3.42 1.07
N ASP A 238 14.86 3.77 1.78
CA ASP A 238 16.20 3.19 1.58
C ASP A 238 16.25 1.70 1.80
N SER A 239 15.56 1.25 2.84
CA SER A 239 15.46 -0.17 3.17
C SER A 239 14.73 -0.97 2.09
N LEU A 240 13.93 -0.31 1.24
CA LEU A 240 13.10 -0.94 0.20
C LEU A 240 13.61 -0.71 -1.23
N CYS A 241 14.25 0.43 -1.49
CA CYS A 241 14.77 0.85 -2.80
C CYS A 241 16.29 0.66 -2.93
N GLY A 242 17.01 0.57 -1.83
CA GLY A 242 18.47 0.51 -1.78
C GLY A 242 19.14 1.89 -1.67
N PRO A 243 20.43 1.92 -1.31
CA PRO A 243 21.16 3.13 -0.94
C PRO A 243 21.41 4.11 -2.10
N ASP A 244 21.27 3.65 -3.35
CA ASP A 244 21.52 4.46 -4.54
C ASP A 244 20.27 5.26 -4.98
N GLN A 245 19.15 5.13 -4.26
CA GLN A 245 17.97 6.02 -4.28
C GLN A 245 17.64 6.70 -5.64
N PRO A 246 17.16 5.96 -6.64
CA PRO A 246 16.90 6.51 -7.97
C PRO A 246 15.91 7.70 -7.96
N VAL A 247 14.99 7.72 -6.99
CA VAL A 247 14.02 8.81 -6.79
C VAL A 247 14.66 10.08 -6.27
N HIS A 248 15.51 10.00 -5.24
CA HIS A 248 16.16 11.21 -4.69
C HIS A 248 17.07 11.86 -5.73
N TRP A 249 17.72 11.04 -6.56
CA TRP A 249 18.48 11.55 -7.70
C TRP A 249 17.59 12.32 -8.65
N LEU A 250 16.45 11.73 -9.01
CA LEU A 250 15.51 12.31 -9.94
C LEU A 250 14.86 13.61 -9.42
N ILE A 251 14.50 13.67 -8.13
CA ILE A 251 13.94 14.88 -7.49
C ILE A 251 15.01 15.98 -7.36
N ALA A 252 16.25 15.63 -7.06
CA ALA A 252 17.36 16.58 -6.94
C ALA A 252 17.96 17.00 -8.31
N THR A 253 17.60 16.33 -9.39
CA THR A 253 18.22 16.53 -10.71
C THR A 253 17.70 17.79 -11.40
N ALA A 254 18.61 18.75 -11.62
CA ALA A 254 18.31 19.99 -12.36
C ALA A 254 18.54 19.88 -13.90
N LEU A 255 18.96 18.71 -14.40
CA LEU A 255 19.36 18.51 -15.80
C LEU A 255 18.53 17.41 -16.46
N VAL A 256 18.30 17.51 -17.76
CA VAL A 256 17.64 16.42 -18.50
C VAL A 256 18.57 15.19 -18.53
N PRO A 257 18.14 14.03 -18.01
CA PRO A 257 18.96 12.82 -18.05
C PRO A 257 19.12 12.32 -19.51
N PRO A 258 20.16 11.51 -19.80
CA PRO A 258 20.31 10.88 -21.11
C PRO A 258 19.07 10.03 -21.48
N PRO A 259 18.67 9.94 -22.77
CA PRO A 259 17.45 9.20 -23.17
C PRO A 259 17.45 7.71 -22.80
N ASN A 260 18.62 7.10 -22.60
CA ASN A 260 18.77 5.71 -22.21
C ASN A 260 18.95 5.50 -20.70
N ALA A 261 18.94 6.58 -19.91
CA ALA A 261 19.10 6.50 -18.47
C ALA A 261 17.76 6.18 -17.79
N PRO A 262 17.75 5.39 -16.71
CA PRO A 262 16.52 5.00 -16.02
C PRO A 262 15.73 6.19 -15.45
N GLU A 263 16.39 7.33 -15.21
CA GLU A 263 15.79 8.59 -14.73
C GLU A 263 15.01 9.33 -15.83
N HIS A 264 15.24 9.01 -17.10
CA HIS A 264 14.47 9.61 -18.20
C HIS A 264 13.05 9.05 -18.24
N ILE A 265 12.03 9.91 -18.37
CA ILE A 265 10.61 9.53 -18.24
C ILE A 265 10.19 8.36 -19.14
N ASP A 266 10.74 8.29 -20.35
CA ASP A 266 10.42 7.23 -21.30
C ASP A 266 10.88 5.83 -20.80
N ASN A 267 11.75 5.77 -19.79
CA ASN A 267 12.24 4.53 -19.19
C ASN A 267 11.59 4.23 -17.83
N TRP A 268 10.69 5.08 -17.32
CA TRP A 268 10.23 4.95 -15.92
C TRP A 268 9.50 3.64 -15.63
N PHE A 269 8.77 3.12 -16.61
CA PHE A 269 8.04 1.86 -16.50
C PHE A 269 8.85 0.65 -16.98
N ALA A 270 10.07 0.86 -17.47
CA ALA A 270 10.97 -0.23 -17.84
C ALA A 270 11.56 -0.90 -16.59
N ALA A 271 11.90 -2.18 -16.72
CA ALA A 271 12.56 -2.91 -15.65
C ALA A 271 13.97 -2.36 -15.40
N LEU A 272 14.32 -2.16 -14.12
CA LEU A 272 15.68 -1.83 -13.70
C LEU A 272 16.62 -3.00 -14.01
N GLU A 273 17.83 -2.69 -14.48
CA GLU A 273 18.83 -3.72 -14.81
C GLU A 273 19.29 -4.51 -13.57
N ARG A 274 19.34 -3.83 -12.41
CA ARG A 274 19.80 -4.39 -11.14
C ARG A 274 18.91 -3.89 -10.00
N PRO A 275 17.69 -4.42 -9.86
CA PRO A 275 16.79 -3.99 -8.80
C PRO A 275 17.34 -4.40 -7.43
N TYR A 276 17.16 -3.53 -6.44
CA TYR A 276 17.56 -3.78 -5.07
C TYR A 276 16.65 -4.82 -4.43
N VAL A 277 17.24 -5.76 -3.68
CA VAL A 277 16.49 -6.77 -2.92
C VAL A 277 16.52 -6.39 -1.44
N PRO A 278 15.37 -5.99 -0.85
CA PRO A 278 15.29 -5.66 0.56
C PRO A 278 15.64 -6.85 1.46
N ASN A 279 16.14 -6.56 2.66
CA ASN A 279 16.35 -7.59 3.65
C ASN A 279 15.03 -7.99 4.33
N TRP A 280 14.21 -8.78 3.62
CA TRP A 280 12.92 -9.27 4.11
C TRP A 280 13.00 -10.17 5.35
N THR A 281 14.20 -10.67 5.69
CA THR A 281 14.40 -11.56 6.84
C THR A 281 14.83 -10.82 8.11
N ALA A 282 15.24 -9.56 7.99
CA ALA A 282 15.48 -8.72 9.15
C ALA A 282 14.16 -8.52 9.90
N LYS A 283 14.21 -8.65 11.22
CA LYS A 283 13.10 -8.25 12.08
C LYS A 283 13.36 -6.86 12.60
N ALA A 284 12.33 -6.02 12.61
CA ALA A 284 12.40 -4.74 13.29
C ALA A 284 12.85 -4.96 14.75
N THR A 285 13.97 -4.37 15.14
CA THR A 285 14.36 -4.30 16.54
C THR A 285 13.36 -3.39 17.24
N LYS A 286 12.73 -3.87 18.31
CA LYS A 286 11.94 -2.98 19.18
C LYS A 286 12.83 -1.83 19.60
N SER A 287 12.54 -0.61 19.16
CA SER A 287 13.14 0.58 19.74
C SER A 287 12.63 0.63 21.18
N ASP A 288 13.51 0.34 22.15
CA ASP A 288 13.22 0.69 23.53
C ASP A 288 13.08 2.23 23.56
N GLY A 289 11.85 2.70 23.75
CA GLY A 289 11.52 4.10 24.05
C GLY A 289 12.04 4.51 25.43
N GLY A 290 13.34 4.34 25.65
CA GLY A 290 14.05 4.73 26.85
C GLY A 290 15.01 5.86 26.52
N ALA A 291 14.54 7.10 26.68
CA ALA A 291 15.40 8.28 26.68
C ALA A 291 16.58 8.06 27.64
N THR A 292 17.78 7.83 27.09
CA THR A 292 18.99 7.83 27.90
C THR A 292 19.46 9.27 28.01
N VAL A 293 18.91 10.00 28.99
CA VAL A 293 19.43 11.29 29.43
C VAL A 293 20.85 11.07 29.96
N THR A 294 21.86 11.32 29.12
CA THR A 294 23.24 11.36 29.57
C THR A 294 23.47 12.74 30.20
N ASN A 295 23.29 12.81 31.52
CA ASN A 295 23.66 13.98 32.32
C ASN A 295 25.17 14.20 32.24
N ILE A 296 25.60 15.08 31.34
CA ILE A 296 26.95 15.66 31.36
C ILE A 296 26.86 16.94 32.19
N SER A 297 27.15 16.85 33.50
CA SER A 297 27.70 17.98 34.26
C SER A 297 28.21 17.52 35.62
N ASN A 298 29.54 17.36 35.72
CA ASN A 298 30.38 18.04 36.72
C ASN A 298 31.73 17.33 36.87
N ARG A 299 32.78 17.95 36.33
CA ARG A 299 34.09 17.99 36.99
C ARG A 299 34.52 19.45 37.08
N ARG A 300 34.59 19.94 38.32
CA ARG A 300 35.49 21.02 38.70
C ARG A 300 36.90 20.47 38.82
#